data_AF-A0A3N5JHV3-F1
#
_entry.id   AF-A0A3N5JHV3-F1
#
_cell.length_a   1.000
_cell.length_b   1.000
_cell.length_c   1.000
_cell.angle_alpha   90.00
_cell.angle_beta   90.00
_cell.angle_gamma   90.00
#
_symmetry.space_group_name_H-M   'P 1'
#
loop_
_entity.id
_entity.type
_entity.pdbx_description
1 polymer ?
#
loop_
_entity_poly.entity_id
_entity_poly.type
_entity_poly.pdbx_seq_one_letter_code
_entity_poly.pdbx_strand_id
1 'polypeptide(L)'
;MCTVSFYLNRVRIEDDIPSDMTLLEYLRERQGLTGTKEVCKEGDCGACTIALGEYRDGKVQYHAVNSCLLPAARANGKHVVTIEGLANPDKLHPLQSALVEHHGTQCGYCSPGVLMSLFCLFLDNPTPSSEEIFTALEGTLCRCTGYAPILKAGLAVADNIRKKLATTQDDLRPSYFPEIAAGLSFVAQNSEAGSPLSTADFSLPHYHAPCDVSGLFDALDSIPNASHIRYAHGATDVMVDVHINGYRFDHFVDLSAISDLRVLAMRDNHLIIGAGTTLTDLLKSDLVKLHFPALHSAIVQMASTQIRNVATLAGNICTASPIADGIPPLMAYQADVILRSRSGERRLPLEQFITGYRKTALAEREILYSIELPLSSCLSRFEKTGKRRALDIAAVNSAIAVWMDGKRISRVRFVIGGVAAQPYFAHQTCDYLRDKTPSVQVVSHATKLVREEITPISDVRGGADFRRLLARNHLVKHFSELFPQLGLSLLEL
;
A
#
# COMPACT_ATOMS: atom_id res chain seq x y z
N MET A 1 8.82 33.13 1.05
CA MET A 1 7.73 32.15 1.20
C MET A 1 8.08 31.02 0.27
N CYS A 2 8.16 29.78 0.79
CA CYS A 2 8.39 28.62 -0.07
C CYS A 2 7.04 28.23 -0.66
N THR A 3 7.00 28.15 -1.98
CA THR A 3 5.80 27.91 -2.79
C THR A 3 5.99 26.54 -3.44
N VAL A 4 4.94 25.72 -3.53
CA VAL A 4 5.06 24.44 -4.26
C VAL A 4 4.93 24.69 -5.75
N SER A 5 5.78 24.05 -6.56
CA SER A 5 5.74 24.11 -8.03
C SER A 5 5.48 22.72 -8.59
N PHE A 6 4.48 22.57 -9.46
CA PHE A 6 4.15 21.29 -10.09
C PHE A 6 3.37 21.46 -11.37
N TYR A 7 3.23 20.38 -12.14
CA TYR A 7 2.36 20.37 -13.31
C TYR A 7 0.97 19.83 -12.93
N LEU A 8 -0.07 20.60 -13.20
CA LEU A 8 -1.47 20.16 -13.11
C LEU A 8 -2.06 20.09 -14.51
N ASN A 9 -2.31 18.87 -14.98
CA ASN A 9 -2.65 18.61 -16.38
C ASN A 9 -1.62 19.28 -17.31
N ARG A 10 -2.03 20.31 -18.06
CA ARG A 10 -1.16 21.01 -19.03
C ARG A 10 -0.42 22.20 -18.45
N VAL A 11 -0.75 22.61 -17.24
CA VAL A 11 -0.40 23.93 -16.68
C VAL A 11 0.59 23.75 -15.55
N ARG A 12 1.65 24.57 -15.54
CA ARG A 12 2.52 24.69 -14.38
C ARG A 12 1.87 25.58 -13.33
N ILE A 13 1.81 25.10 -12.10
CA ILE A 13 1.19 25.74 -10.95
C ILE A 13 2.28 26.09 -9.95
N GLU A 14 2.20 27.29 -9.40
CA GLU A 14 2.96 27.74 -8.23
C GLU A 14 1.96 28.32 -7.22
N ASP A 15 1.83 27.68 -6.05
CA ASP A 15 0.90 28.12 -5.00
C ASP A 15 1.43 27.83 -3.59
N ASP A 16 0.94 28.58 -2.62
CA ASP A 16 1.21 28.37 -1.20
C ASP A 16 0.09 27.50 -0.60
N ILE A 17 0.44 26.25 -0.26
CA ILE A 17 -0.52 25.21 0.14
C ILE A 17 -0.44 24.94 1.65
N PRO A 18 -1.58 24.95 2.38
CA PRO A 18 -1.63 24.54 3.79
C PRO A 18 -1.17 23.09 4.00
N SER A 19 -0.51 22.81 5.13
CA SER A 19 0.07 21.50 5.44
C SER A 19 -0.95 20.36 5.55
N ASP A 20 -2.20 20.66 5.89
CA ASP A 20 -3.30 19.71 6.10
C ASP A 20 -4.27 19.62 4.91
N MET A 21 -4.13 20.47 3.89
CA MET A 21 -4.99 20.46 2.70
C MET A 21 -4.70 19.21 1.85
N THR A 22 -5.74 18.46 1.51
CA THR A 22 -5.61 17.34 0.57
C THR A 22 -5.51 17.82 -0.86
N LEU A 23 -4.91 16.99 -1.72
CA LEU A 23 -4.90 17.26 -3.16
C LEU A 23 -6.33 17.28 -3.72
N LEU A 24 -7.26 16.50 -3.18
CA LEU A 24 -8.66 16.54 -3.60
C LEU A 24 -9.31 17.91 -3.32
N GLU A 25 -9.15 18.45 -2.11
CA GLU A 25 -9.66 19.77 -1.74
C GLU A 25 -9.00 20.85 -2.59
N TYR A 26 -7.68 20.80 -2.76
CA TYR A 26 -6.96 21.72 -3.63
C TYR A 26 -7.51 21.75 -5.07
N LEU A 27 -7.68 20.58 -5.68
CA LEU A 27 -8.19 20.45 -7.05
C LEU A 27 -9.60 21.02 -7.18
N ARG A 28 -10.47 20.74 -6.22
CA ARG A 28 -11.89 21.10 -6.32
C ARG A 28 -12.17 22.54 -5.90
N GLU A 29 -11.58 22.98 -4.80
CA GLU A 29 -11.93 24.25 -4.14
C GLU A 29 -11.05 25.41 -4.61
N ARG A 30 -9.75 25.17 -4.86
CA ARG A 30 -8.84 26.22 -5.37
C ARG A 30 -8.77 26.25 -6.89
N GLN A 31 -8.69 25.08 -7.53
CA GLN A 31 -8.52 25.01 -8.99
C GLN A 31 -9.85 24.87 -9.76
N GLY A 32 -10.98 24.62 -9.07
CA GLY A 32 -12.29 24.45 -9.71
C GLY A 32 -12.41 23.19 -10.58
N LEU A 33 -11.46 22.25 -10.50
CA LEU A 33 -11.46 20.98 -11.23
C LEU A 33 -12.32 19.95 -10.51
N THR A 34 -13.62 20.01 -10.77
CA THR A 34 -14.64 19.22 -10.05
C THR A 34 -14.88 17.82 -10.61
N GLY A 35 -14.18 17.43 -11.68
CA GLY A 35 -14.25 16.10 -12.30
C GLY A 35 -13.82 14.99 -11.35
N THR A 36 -12.73 15.20 -10.60
CA THR A 36 -12.33 14.34 -9.48
C THR A 36 -13.34 14.46 -8.33
N LYS A 37 -13.86 13.33 -7.83
CA LYS A 37 -15.02 13.32 -6.93
C LYS A 37 -14.64 13.05 -5.47
N GLU A 38 -15.38 13.69 -4.58
CA GLU A 38 -15.36 13.45 -3.15
C GLU A 38 -16.53 12.55 -2.75
N VAL A 39 -16.26 11.47 -2.00
CA VAL A 39 -17.30 10.53 -1.52
C VAL A 39 -17.00 10.05 -0.10
N CYS A 40 -15.96 9.21 0.07
CA CYS A 40 -15.68 8.54 1.35
C CYS A 40 -14.62 9.22 2.23
N LYS A 41 -13.68 9.99 1.64
CA LYS A 41 -12.51 10.60 2.30
C LYS A 41 -11.56 9.63 3.05
N GLU A 42 -11.68 8.33 2.81
CA GLU A 42 -10.86 7.30 3.49
C GLU A 42 -10.16 6.33 2.52
N GLY A 43 -10.12 6.67 1.23
CA GLY A 43 -9.42 5.89 0.20
C GLY A 43 -10.17 4.64 -0.30
N ASP A 44 -11.36 4.35 0.22
CA ASP A 44 -12.06 3.07 0.00
C ASP A 44 -12.88 3.02 -1.30
N CYS A 45 -13.35 4.17 -1.81
CA CYS A 45 -14.25 4.22 -2.97
C CYS A 45 -13.58 4.46 -4.33
N GLY A 46 -12.35 5.01 -4.36
CA GLY A 46 -11.63 5.33 -5.60
C GLY A 46 -12.18 6.45 -6.48
N ALA A 47 -13.30 7.09 -6.12
CA ALA A 47 -13.91 8.17 -6.92
C ALA A 47 -13.00 9.40 -7.09
N CYS A 48 -12.03 9.56 -6.18
CA CYS A 48 -11.02 10.62 -6.17
C CYS A 48 -9.70 10.24 -6.87
N THR A 49 -9.67 9.13 -7.62
CA THR A 49 -8.42 8.64 -8.24
C THR A 49 -7.89 9.64 -9.27
N ILE A 50 -6.61 9.96 -9.18
CA ILE A 50 -5.84 10.75 -10.15
C ILE A 50 -4.59 9.96 -10.55
N ALA A 51 -3.91 10.36 -11.63
CA ALA A 51 -2.58 9.84 -11.94
C ALA A 51 -1.51 10.79 -11.42
N LEU A 52 -0.57 10.28 -10.64
CA LEU A 52 0.58 11.02 -10.14
C LEU A 52 1.82 10.58 -10.90
N GLY A 53 2.38 11.48 -11.69
CA GLY A 53 3.62 11.33 -12.44
C GLY A 53 4.81 11.82 -11.65
N GLU A 54 5.80 10.96 -11.44
CA GLU A 54 7.06 11.31 -10.77
C GLU A 54 8.28 10.81 -11.54
N TYR A 55 9.37 11.57 -11.51
CA TYR A 55 10.62 11.15 -12.11
C TYR A 55 11.32 10.12 -11.21
N ARG A 56 11.44 8.89 -11.71
CA ARG A 56 12.04 7.77 -10.98
C ARG A 56 12.72 6.81 -11.95
N ASP A 57 13.91 6.34 -11.60
CA ASP A 57 14.70 5.39 -12.40
C ASP A 57 14.92 5.86 -13.85
N GLY A 58 15.23 7.15 -14.02
CA GLY A 58 15.55 7.74 -15.32
C GLY A 58 14.35 8.14 -16.19
N LYS A 59 13.10 7.93 -15.74
CA LYS A 59 11.88 8.23 -16.51
C LYS A 59 10.76 8.75 -15.62
N VAL A 60 9.76 9.41 -16.22
CA VAL A 60 8.52 9.74 -15.51
C VAL A 60 7.60 8.52 -15.47
N GLN A 61 7.25 8.08 -14.27
CA GLN A 61 6.36 6.94 -14.00
C GLN A 61 5.04 7.46 -13.44
N TYR A 62 3.91 6.88 -13.86
CA TYR A 62 2.58 7.31 -13.44
C TYR A 62 1.91 6.23 -12.61
N HIS A 63 1.38 6.63 -11.46
CA HIS A 63 0.67 5.74 -10.57
C HIS A 63 -0.70 6.31 -10.21
N ALA A 64 -1.71 5.43 -10.15
CA ALA A 64 -3.01 5.79 -9.65
C ALA A 64 -2.93 6.02 -8.14
N VAL A 65 -3.47 7.12 -7.62
CA VAL A 65 -3.49 7.43 -6.18
C VAL A 65 -4.82 8.07 -5.77
N ASN A 66 -5.21 7.92 -4.50
CA ASN A 66 -6.39 8.57 -3.94
C ASN A 66 -6.04 10.01 -3.52
N SER A 67 -6.49 11.00 -4.28
CA SER A 67 -6.22 12.42 -3.97
C SER A 67 -6.81 12.87 -2.62
N CYS A 68 -7.83 12.19 -2.08
CA CYS A 68 -8.41 12.49 -0.76
C CYS A 68 -7.50 12.15 0.42
N LEU A 69 -6.46 11.33 0.22
CA LEU A 69 -5.50 10.97 1.27
C LEU A 69 -4.09 11.51 0.99
N LEU A 70 -3.89 12.21 -0.12
CA LEU A 70 -2.61 12.76 -0.50
C LEU A 70 -2.53 14.22 -0.05
N PRO A 71 -1.60 14.60 0.84
CA PRO A 71 -1.34 16.01 1.13
C PRO A 71 -1.03 16.77 -0.17
N ALA A 72 -1.66 17.91 -0.40
CA ALA A 72 -1.52 18.67 -1.64
C ALA A 72 -0.07 19.14 -1.88
N ALA A 73 0.68 19.42 -0.80
CA ALA A 73 2.10 19.77 -0.86
C ALA A 73 2.97 18.69 -1.54
N ARG A 74 2.54 17.41 -1.55
CA ARG A 74 3.24 16.32 -2.26
C ARG A 74 3.20 16.43 -3.77
N ALA A 75 2.38 17.33 -4.33
CA ALA A 75 2.41 17.61 -5.74
C ALA A 75 3.72 18.26 -6.17
N ASN A 76 4.46 18.91 -5.24
CA ASN A 76 5.72 19.60 -5.54
C ASN A 76 6.68 18.72 -6.37
N GLY A 77 7.16 19.25 -7.49
CA GLY A 77 8.06 18.54 -8.41
C GLY A 77 7.41 17.39 -9.19
N LYS A 78 6.09 17.24 -9.19
CA LYS A 78 5.36 16.13 -9.84
C LYS A 78 4.42 16.61 -10.94
N HIS A 79 3.84 15.66 -11.65
CA HIS A 79 2.76 15.88 -12.59
C HIS A 79 1.46 15.24 -12.06
N VAL A 80 0.46 16.06 -11.77
CA VAL A 80 -0.88 15.64 -11.38
C VAL A 80 -1.78 15.64 -12.60
N VAL A 81 -2.31 14.48 -12.98
CA VAL A 81 -3.26 14.34 -14.09
C VAL A 81 -4.62 13.97 -13.53
N THR A 82 -5.62 14.81 -13.81
CA THR A 82 -7.02 14.57 -13.45
C THR A 82 -7.81 14.07 -14.66
N ILE A 83 -9.10 13.79 -14.48
CA ILE A 83 -9.98 13.39 -15.59
C ILE A 83 -10.06 14.48 -16.68
N GLU A 84 -10.01 15.75 -16.30
CA GLU A 84 -9.96 16.90 -17.21
C GLU A 84 -8.66 16.91 -18.02
N GLY A 85 -7.56 16.38 -17.48
CA GLY A 85 -6.29 16.22 -18.19
C GLY A 85 -6.35 15.26 -19.37
N LEU A 86 -7.33 14.34 -19.40
CA LEU A 86 -7.58 13.45 -20.52
C LEU A 86 -8.47 14.09 -21.60
N ALA A 87 -9.11 15.22 -21.30
CA ALA A 87 -10.03 15.86 -22.23
C ALA A 87 -9.28 16.46 -23.43
N ASN A 88 -9.88 16.28 -24.60
CA ASN A 88 -9.52 16.96 -25.83
C ASN A 88 -10.83 17.50 -26.47
N PRO A 89 -10.87 18.78 -26.89
CA PRO A 89 -12.08 19.39 -27.47
C PRO A 89 -12.63 18.65 -28.71
N ASP A 90 -11.75 18.05 -29.51
CA ASP A 90 -12.09 17.48 -30.81
C ASP A 90 -12.45 15.99 -30.74
N LYS A 91 -11.95 15.29 -29.71
CA LYS A 91 -12.08 13.83 -29.60
C LYS A 91 -11.97 13.37 -28.15
N LEU A 92 -12.87 12.48 -27.72
CA LEU A 92 -12.76 11.80 -26.44
C LEU A 92 -11.51 10.90 -26.38
N HIS A 93 -10.91 10.80 -25.19
CA HIS A 93 -9.84 9.84 -24.94
C HIS A 93 -10.33 8.40 -25.22
N PRO A 94 -9.49 7.48 -25.75
CA PRO A 94 -9.94 6.13 -26.10
C PRO A 94 -10.67 5.39 -24.97
N LEU A 95 -10.20 5.52 -23.73
CA LEU A 95 -10.88 4.95 -22.54
C LEU A 95 -12.24 5.62 -22.27
N GLN A 96 -12.39 6.93 -22.49
CA GLN A 96 -13.67 7.64 -22.34
C GLN A 96 -14.68 7.15 -23.38
N SER A 97 -14.27 7.06 -24.66
CA SER A 97 -15.12 6.53 -25.73
C SER A 97 -15.58 5.10 -25.44
N ALA A 98 -14.65 4.22 -25.06
CA ALA A 98 -14.97 2.82 -24.76
C ALA A 98 -15.98 2.68 -23.60
N LEU A 99 -15.87 3.51 -22.55
CA LEU A 99 -16.85 3.50 -21.46
C LEU A 99 -18.26 3.92 -21.92
N VAL A 100 -18.36 4.88 -22.86
CA VAL A 100 -19.64 5.30 -23.43
C VAL A 100 -20.22 4.19 -24.32
N GLU A 101 -19.43 3.69 -25.26
CA GLU A 101 -19.82 2.68 -26.26
C GLU A 101 -20.25 1.35 -25.63
N HIS A 102 -19.62 0.96 -24.52
CA HIS A 102 -19.93 -0.29 -23.82
C HIS A 102 -20.85 -0.12 -22.61
N HIS A 103 -21.50 1.05 -22.45
CA HIS A 103 -22.42 1.33 -21.34
C HIS A 103 -21.77 1.16 -19.95
N GLY A 104 -20.47 1.46 -19.85
CA GLY A 104 -19.68 1.43 -18.62
C GLY A 104 -19.99 2.58 -17.66
N THR A 105 -20.92 3.47 -18.01
CA THR A 105 -21.37 4.60 -17.19
C THR A 105 -22.90 4.63 -17.07
N GLN A 106 -23.42 4.83 -15.85
CA GLN A 106 -24.83 5.12 -15.57
C GLN A 106 -24.95 6.48 -14.86
N CYS A 107 -24.88 6.52 -13.52
CA CYS A 107 -24.94 7.79 -12.77
C CYS A 107 -23.72 8.71 -12.98
N GLY A 108 -22.61 8.17 -13.50
CA GLY A 108 -21.40 8.93 -13.83
C GLY A 108 -20.47 9.25 -12.66
N TYR A 109 -20.89 9.08 -11.40
CA TYR A 109 -20.10 9.58 -10.25
C TYR A 109 -18.76 8.85 -10.05
N CYS A 110 -18.72 7.52 -10.27
CA CYS A 110 -17.47 6.75 -10.18
C CYS A 110 -16.64 6.78 -11.47
N SER A 111 -17.22 7.23 -12.59
CA SER A 111 -16.58 7.13 -13.91
C SER A 111 -15.21 7.82 -13.99
N PRO A 112 -15.00 9.02 -13.39
CA PRO A 112 -13.67 9.62 -13.33
C PRO A 112 -12.62 8.72 -12.67
N GLY A 113 -12.94 8.14 -11.50
CA GLY A 113 -12.03 7.24 -10.79
C GLY A 113 -11.73 5.94 -11.56
N VAL A 114 -12.74 5.39 -12.24
CA VAL A 114 -12.57 4.22 -13.13
C VAL A 114 -11.61 4.57 -14.27
N LEU A 115 -11.84 5.70 -14.95
CA LEU A 115 -11.04 6.13 -16.09
C LEU A 115 -9.59 6.39 -15.68
N MET A 116 -9.34 7.05 -14.55
CA MET A 116 -7.97 7.32 -14.09
C MET A 116 -7.24 6.04 -13.65
N SER A 117 -7.95 5.08 -13.05
CA SER A 117 -7.38 3.78 -12.69
C SER A 117 -7.00 2.96 -13.93
N LEU A 118 -7.89 2.89 -14.92
CA LEU A 118 -7.59 2.25 -16.20
C LEU A 118 -6.48 2.99 -16.94
N PHE A 119 -6.51 4.32 -16.96
CA PHE A 119 -5.47 5.12 -17.60
C PHE A 119 -4.08 4.76 -17.09
N CYS A 120 -3.88 4.72 -15.77
CA CYS A 120 -2.59 4.31 -15.20
C CYS A 120 -2.20 2.87 -15.56
N LEU A 121 -3.16 1.93 -15.51
CA LEU A 121 -2.92 0.54 -15.93
C LEU A 121 -2.44 0.48 -17.39
N PHE A 122 -3.12 1.18 -18.30
CA PHE A 122 -2.84 1.17 -19.73
C PHE A 122 -1.53 1.89 -20.10
N LEU A 123 -1.05 2.83 -19.28
CA LEU A 123 0.28 3.42 -19.45
C LEU A 123 1.40 2.41 -19.18
N ASP A 124 1.20 1.49 -18.24
CA ASP A 124 2.18 0.46 -17.85
C ASP A 124 2.05 -0.82 -18.70
N ASN A 125 0.82 -1.29 -18.93
CA ASN A 125 0.50 -2.47 -19.74
C ASN A 125 -0.59 -2.10 -20.76
N PRO A 126 -0.25 -1.94 -22.06
CA PRO A 126 -1.22 -1.52 -23.08
C PRO A 126 -2.22 -2.61 -23.49
N THR A 127 -1.99 -3.87 -23.11
CA THR A 127 -2.88 -5.00 -23.42
C THR A 127 -3.17 -5.85 -22.17
N PRO A 128 -3.78 -5.26 -21.13
CA PRO A 128 -3.97 -5.96 -19.87
C PRO A 128 -5.02 -7.08 -19.99
N SER A 129 -4.84 -8.10 -19.16
CA SER A 129 -5.80 -9.18 -18.94
C SER A 129 -7.02 -8.70 -18.13
N SER A 130 -8.06 -9.53 -18.06
CA SER A 130 -9.21 -9.26 -17.20
C SER A 130 -8.86 -9.18 -15.72
N GLU A 131 -7.92 -10.01 -15.26
CA GLU A 131 -7.43 -9.99 -13.88
C GLU A 131 -6.73 -8.67 -13.56
N GLU A 132 -5.82 -8.21 -14.42
CA GLU A 132 -5.13 -6.93 -14.24
C GLU A 132 -6.09 -5.74 -14.26
N ILE A 133 -7.11 -5.76 -15.13
CA ILE A 133 -8.16 -4.74 -15.13
C ILE A 133 -8.91 -4.74 -13.78
N PHE A 134 -9.29 -5.91 -13.28
CA PHE A 134 -9.96 -5.98 -11.98
C PHE A 134 -9.05 -5.54 -10.83
N THR A 135 -7.77 -5.92 -10.84
CA THR A 135 -6.80 -5.48 -9.82
C THR A 135 -6.61 -3.96 -9.83
N ALA A 136 -6.57 -3.32 -10.99
CA ALA A 136 -6.55 -1.86 -11.09
C ALA A 136 -7.84 -1.21 -10.54
N LEU A 137 -8.98 -1.90 -10.69
CA LEU A 137 -10.29 -1.44 -10.24
C LEU A 137 -10.69 -1.89 -8.83
N GLU A 138 -9.89 -2.70 -8.13
CA GLU A 138 -10.15 -3.12 -6.74
C GLU A 138 -10.49 -1.92 -5.86
N GLY A 139 -9.80 -0.80 -6.11
CA GLY A 139 -9.93 0.54 -5.54
C GLY A 139 -11.19 1.33 -5.81
N THR A 140 -11.99 0.95 -6.81
CA THR A 140 -12.99 1.85 -7.41
C THR A 140 -14.38 1.25 -7.34
N LEU A 141 -15.20 1.78 -6.44
CA LEU A 141 -16.54 1.26 -6.22
C LEU A 141 -17.56 1.86 -7.19
N CYS A 142 -18.28 0.99 -7.90
CA CYS A 142 -19.44 1.35 -8.70
C CYS A 142 -20.70 0.68 -8.15
N ARG A 143 -21.74 1.48 -7.86
CA ARG A 143 -23.00 0.96 -7.33
C ARG A 143 -24.05 0.64 -8.42
N CYS A 144 -23.83 1.11 -9.64
CA CYS A 144 -24.85 1.10 -10.69
C CYS A 144 -24.62 0.02 -11.76
N THR A 145 -23.38 -0.14 -12.24
CA THR A 145 -23.10 -0.90 -13.48
C THR A 145 -22.88 -2.40 -13.28
N GLY A 146 -22.58 -2.84 -12.07
CA GLY A 146 -22.20 -4.24 -11.80
C GLY A 146 -20.85 -4.65 -12.42
N TYR A 147 -20.00 -3.69 -12.83
CA TYR A 147 -18.63 -3.85 -13.36
C TYR A 147 -18.47 -4.56 -14.71
N ALA A 148 -19.36 -5.49 -15.09
CA ALA A 148 -19.29 -6.19 -16.37
C ALA A 148 -19.12 -5.26 -17.60
N PRO A 149 -19.89 -4.16 -17.76
CA PRO A 149 -19.69 -3.25 -18.90
C PRO A 149 -18.37 -2.45 -18.81
N ILE A 150 -17.86 -2.17 -17.60
CA ILE A 150 -16.57 -1.49 -17.41
C ILE A 150 -15.42 -2.42 -17.86
N LEU A 151 -15.48 -3.69 -17.46
CA LEU A 151 -14.51 -4.70 -17.92
C LEU A 151 -14.54 -4.83 -19.45
N LYS A 152 -15.74 -4.89 -20.04
CA LYS A 152 -15.91 -4.96 -21.50
C LYS A 152 -15.24 -3.78 -22.21
N ALA A 153 -15.40 -2.56 -21.67
CA ALA A 153 -14.75 -1.37 -22.20
C ALA A 153 -13.22 -1.46 -22.16
N GLY A 154 -12.64 -1.86 -21.02
CA GLY A 154 -11.19 -2.03 -20.90
C GLY A 154 -10.66 -3.08 -21.88
N LEU A 155 -11.31 -4.25 -21.97
CA LEU A 155 -10.91 -5.31 -22.90
C LEU A 155 -11.02 -4.88 -24.37
N ALA A 156 -12.02 -4.07 -24.72
CA ALA A 156 -12.15 -3.54 -26.08
C ALA A 156 -10.99 -2.61 -26.47
N VAL A 157 -10.54 -1.74 -25.54
CA VAL A 157 -9.35 -0.90 -25.77
C VAL A 157 -8.10 -1.75 -25.93
N ALA A 158 -7.91 -2.75 -25.06
CA ALA A 158 -6.78 -3.69 -25.15
C ALA A 158 -6.77 -4.45 -26.49
N ASP A 159 -7.93 -4.89 -26.97
CA ASP A 159 -8.06 -5.60 -28.24
C ASP A 159 -7.80 -4.68 -29.45
N ASN A 160 -8.29 -3.44 -29.41
CA ASN A 160 -8.01 -2.44 -30.45
C ASN A 160 -6.51 -2.16 -30.60
N ILE A 161 -5.80 -2.03 -29.47
CA ILE A 161 -4.34 -1.84 -29.47
C ILE A 161 -3.64 -3.09 -30.00
N ARG A 162 -4.02 -4.28 -29.51
CA ARG A 162 -3.42 -5.56 -29.95
C ARG A 162 -3.55 -5.77 -31.45
N LYS A 163 -4.72 -5.45 -32.01
CA LYS A 163 -5.01 -5.60 -33.44
C LYS A 163 -4.48 -4.45 -34.29
N LYS A 164 -3.81 -3.45 -33.69
CA LYS A 164 -3.33 -2.23 -34.35
C LYS A 164 -4.44 -1.54 -35.16
N LEU A 165 -5.63 -1.45 -34.58
CA LEU A 165 -6.79 -0.81 -35.19
C LEU A 165 -6.74 0.71 -34.95
N ALA A 166 -7.89 1.35 -34.76
CA ALA A 166 -8.04 2.80 -34.64
C ALA A 166 -7.39 3.43 -33.40
N THR A 167 -6.88 2.64 -32.45
CA THR A 167 -6.21 3.10 -31.23
C THR A 167 -4.85 2.44 -31.11
N THR A 168 -3.80 3.25 -31.02
CA THR A 168 -2.43 2.85 -30.72
C THR A 168 -2.10 3.13 -29.24
N GLN A 169 -0.95 2.65 -28.77
CA GLN A 169 -0.47 2.97 -27.42
C GLN A 169 -0.20 4.47 -27.25
N ASP A 170 0.25 5.15 -28.32
CA ASP A 170 0.54 6.59 -28.27
C ASP A 170 -0.74 7.43 -28.14
N ASP A 171 -1.87 6.95 -28.67
CA ASP A 171 -3.18 7.60 -28.52
C ASP A 171 -3.70 7.62 -27.09
N LEU A 172 -3.14 6.78 -26.21
CA LEU A 172 -3.48 6.78 -24.78
C LEU A 172 -2.77 7.91 -24.04
N ARG A 173 -1.64 8.42 -24.52
CA ARG A 173 -0.95 9.53 -23.86
C ARG A 173 -1.43 10.85 -24.46
N PRO A 174 -2.02 11.76 -23.66
CA PRO A 174 -2.31 13.10 -24.14
C PRO A 174 -1.07 13.77 -24.74
N SER A 175 -1.24 14.53 -25.82
CA SER A 175 -0.14 15.07 -26.64
C SER A 175 0.85 15.97 -25.90
N TYR A 176 0.47 16.52 -24.75
CA TYR A 176 1.33 17.38 -23.91
C TYR A 176 2.27 16.59 -22.98
N PHE A 177 2.09 15.27 -22.84
CA PHE A 177 2.88 14.44 -21.92
C PHE A 177 4.39 14.47 -22.19
N PRO A 178 4.88 14.39 -23.45
CA PRO A 178 6.32 14.41 -23.73
C PRO A 178 7.01 15.70 -23.25
N GLU A 179 6.36 16.85 -23.40
CA GLU A 179 6.89 18.14 -22.96
C GLU A 179 7.03 18.18 -21.43
N ILE A 180 6.00 17.77 -20.69
CA ILE A 180 6.05 17.71 -19.23
C ILE A 180 7.08 16.69 -18.75
N ALA A 181 7.17 15.53 -19.41
CA ALA A 181 8.15 14.52 -19.07
C ALA A 181 9.59 15.04 -19.25
N ALA A 182 9.85 15.78 -20.32
CA ALA A 182 11.13 16.44 -20.54
C ALA A 182 11.42 17.50 -19.47
N GLY A 183 10.43 18.32 -19.10
CA GLY A 183 10.55 19.32 -18.04
C GLY A 183 10.89 18.70 -16.67
N LEU A 184 10.17 17.66 -16.26
CA LEU A 184 10.45 16.94 -15.02
C LEU A 184 11.83 16.26 -15.03
N SER A 185 12.20 15.64 -16.16
CA SER A 185 13.51 15.00 -16.30
C SER A 185 14.65 16.01 -16.23
N PHE A 186 14.49 17.17 -16.88
CA PHE A 186 15.46 18.26 -16.84
C PHE A 186 15.68 18.74 -15.41
N VAL A 187 14.60 18.95 -14.65
CA VAL A 187 14.74 19.42 -13.27
C VAL A 187 15.38 18.37 -12.38
N ALA A 188 14.97 17.10 -12.49
CA ALA A 188 15.54 16.03 -11.68
C ALA A 188 17.03 15.78 -11.95
N GLN A 189 17.51 16.06 -13.17
CA GLN A 189 18.91 15.91 -13.56
C GLN A 189 19.78 17.14 -13.25
N ASN A 190 19.17 18.31 -13.12
CA ASN A 190 19.85 19.60 -12.92
C ASN A 190 19.46 20.25 -11.57
N SER A 191 19.04 19.45 -10.59
CA SER A 191 18.64 19.94 -9.27
C SER A 191 19.85 20.43 -8.47
N GLU A 192 20.34 21.63 -8.81
CA GLU A 192 21.00 22.49 -7.83
C GLU A 192 19.93 23.02 -6.84
N ALA A 193 20.35 23.24 -5.59
CA ALA A 193 19.49 23.80 -4.55
C ALA A 193 18.91 25.15 -5.00
N GLY A 194 17.58 25.25 -5.17
CA GLY A 194 16.89 26.51 -5.49
C GLY A 194 16.05 26.56 -6.77
N SER A 195 15.95 25.49 -7.57
CA SER A 195 14.96 25.43 -8.66
C SER A 195 13.52 25.25 -8.09
N PRO A 196 12.47 25.90 -8.64
CA PRO A 196 11.10 25.77 -8.11
C PRO A 196 10.55 24.35 -8.15
N LEU A 197 11.05 23.51 -9.07
CA LEU A 197 10.69 22.11 -9.22
C LEU A 197 11.73 21.16 -8.56
N SER A 198 12.67 21.69 -7.78
CA SER A 198 13.82 20.95 -7.24
C SER A 198 13.40 19.78 -6.35
N THR A 199 14.15 18.68 -6.45
CA THR A 199 14.10 17.50 -5.57
C THR A 199 14.92 17.71 -4.30
N ALA A 200 15.09 18.96 -3.85
CA ALA A 200 15.78 19.31 -2.62
C ALA A 200 14.79 19.37 -1.45
N ASP A 201 15.33 19.36 -0.22
CA ASP A 201 14.55 19.60 0.99
C ASP A 201 13.66 20.83 0.80
N PHE A 202 12.37 20.66 1.05
CA PHE A 202 11.44 21.78 1.05
C PHE A 202 10.58 21.78 2.31
N SER A 203 10.31 22.98 2.82
CA SER A 203 9.42 23.17 3.95
C SER A 203 8.41 24.27 3.64
N LEU A 204 7.17 24.03 4.03
CA LEU A 204 6.11 25.04 4.15
C LEU A 204 5.89 25.28 5.65
N PRO A 205 5.18 26.34 6.05
CA PRO A 205 4.71 26.43 7.43
C PRO A 205 4.04 25.12 7.83
N HIS A 206 4.55 24.49 8.90
CA HIS A 206 4.02 23.23 9.45
C HIS A 206 4.15 21.97 8.56
N TYR A 207 4.85 22.03 7.42
CA TYR A 207 5.11 20.89 6.54
C TYR A 207 6.60 20.78 6.23
N HIS A 208 7.20 19.61 6.44
CA HIS A 208 8.63 19.36 6.22
C HIS A 208 8.81 18.14 5.32
N ALA A 209 9.48 18.30 4.18
CA ALA A 209 9.74 17.23 3.23
C ALA A 209 11.25 17.12 2.94
N PRO A 210 11.99 16.43 3.83
CA PRO A 210 13.40 16.12 3.61
C PRO A 210 13.59 15.08 2.49
N CYS A 211 14.72 15.16 1.80
CA CYS A 211 15.12 14.31 0.67
C CYS A 211 16.18 13.27 1.07
N ASP A 212 16.81 13.43 2.24
CA ASP A 212 17.72 12.47 2.83
C ASP A 212 17.55 12.41 4.37
N VAL A 213 18.25 11.47 5.00
CA VAL A 213 18.17 11.26 6.46
C VAL A 213 18.83 12.40 7.26
N SER A 214 19.83 13.08 6.69
CA SER A 214 20.47 14.21 7.36
C SER A 214 19.50 15.38 7.45
N GLY A 215 18.91 15.76 6.32
CA GLY A 215 17.88 16.79 6.21
C GLY A 215 16.66 16.49 7.07
N LEU A 216 16.28 15.21 7.22
CA LEU A 216 15.24 14.81 8.15
C LEU A 216 15.56 15.21 9.60
N PHE A 217 16.75 14.89 10.09
CA PHE A 217 17.09 15.21 11.47
C PHE A 217 17.37 16.71 11.67
N ASP A 218 17.83 17.42 10.65
CA ASP A 218 17.93 18.88 10.66
C ASP A 218 16.55 19.54 10.76
N ALA A 219 15.58 19.07 9.97
CA ALA A 219 14.19 19.52 10.04
C ALA A 219 13.59 19.21 11.42
N LEU A 220 13.81 18.02 11.97
CA LEU A 220 13.34 17.67 13.31
C LEU A 220 13.94 18.60 14.36
N ASP A 221 15.25 18.82 14.36
CA ASP A 221 15.93 19.68 15.34
C ASP A 221 15.44 21.14 15.28
N SER A 222 14.96 21.60 14.12
CA SER A 222 14.36 22.92 13.98
C SER A 222 12.97 23.06 14.65
N ILE A 223 12.31 21.94 14.95
CA ILE A 223 11.01 21.91 15.61
C ILE A 223 11.22 22.02 17.12
N PRO A 224 10.78 23.11 17.79
CA PRO A 224 11.09 23.35 19.21
C PRO A 224 10.33 22.41 20.17
N ASN A 225 9.17 21.89 19.76
CA ASN A 225 8.37 20.96 20.56
C ASN A 225 7.92 19.79 19.70
N ALA A 226 8.29 18.56 20.08
CA ALA A 226 7.89 17.38 19.31
C ALA A 226 6.44 16.94 19.54
N SER A 227 5.74 17.54 20.51
CA SER A 227 4.30 17.32 20.66
C SER A 227 3.63 17.68 19.33
N HIS A 228 2.80 16.77 18.82
CA HIS A 228 2.06 16.95 17.57
C HIS A 228 2.90 16.93 16.27
N ILE A 229 4.13 16.39 16.29
CA ILE A 229 4.79 15.95 15.05
C ILE A 229 4.09 14.69 14.53
N ARG A 230 3.76 14.69 13.24
CA ARG A 230 3.18 13.53 12.55
C ARG A 230 4.03 13.13 11.36
N TYR A 231 4.60 11.93 11.42
CA TYR A 231 5.36 11.32 10.34
C TYR A 231 4.45 10.62 9.34
N ALA A 232 4.72 10.76 8.06
CA ALA A 232 4.00 9.99 7.04
C ALA A 232 4.86 9.72 5.80
N HIS A 233 4.78 8.49 5.27
CA HIS A 233 5.20 8.18 3.91
C HIS A 233 4.01 8.06 2.97
N GLY A 234 3.10 7.09 3.18
CA GLY A 234 1.88 6.99 2.36
C GLY A 234 0.77 7.96 2.75
N ALA A 235 0.75 8.38 4.02
CA ALA A 235 -0.31 9.18 4.66
C ALA A 235 -1.70 8.51 4.68
N THR A 236 -1.79 7.23 4.30
CA THR A 236 -3.04 6.48 4.11
C THR A 236 -3.79 6.16 5.41
N ASP A 237 -3.11 6.14 6.56
CA ASP A 237 -3.75 6.10 7.88
C ASP A 237 -3.86 7.50 8.51
N VAL A 238 -2.81 8.32 8.35
CA VAL A 238 -2.72 9.65 8.95
C VAL A 238 -3.84 10.57 8.46
N MET A 239 -4.07 10.62 7.15
CA MET A 239 -5.12 11.48 6.59
C MET A 239 -6.51 10.93 6.87
N VAL A 240 -6.69 9.61 7.06
CA VAL A 240 -7.97 9.08 7.54
C VAL A 240 -8.26 9.60 8.94
N ASP A 241 -7.27 9.55 9.85
CA ASP A 241 -7.43 10.09 11.20
C ASP A 241 -7.74 11.60 11.19
N VAL A 242 -7.14 12.37 10.28
CA VAL A 242 -7.41 13.81 10.13
C VAL A 242 -8.85 14.06 9.70
N HIS A 243 -9.34 13.39 8.66
CA HIS A 243 -10.67 13.67 8.08
C HIS A 243 -11.81 13.03 8.86
N ILE A 244 -11.62 11.81 9.34
CA ILE A 244 -12.69 11.00 9.96
C ILE A 244 -12.71 11.18 11.47
N ASN A 245 -11.53 11.20 12.10
CA ASN A 245 -11.41 11.27 13.56
C ASN A 245 -11.10 12.70 14.06
N GLY A 246 -10.96 13.67 13.16
CA GLY A 246 -10.67 15.08 13.50
C GLY A 246 -9.28 15.29 14.12
N TYR A 247 -8.34 14.36 13.88
CA TYR A 247 -7.00 14.47 14.41
C TYR A 247 -6.28 15.71 13.87
N ARG A 248 -5.52 16.40 14.73
CA ARG A 248 -4.73 17.59 14.38
C ARG A 248 -3.26 17.36 14.71
N PHE A 249 -2.40 17.91 13.88
CA PHE A 249 -0.96 17.93 14.05
C PHE A 249 -0.45 19.37 13.86
N ASP A 250 0.66 19.69 14.52
CA ASP A 250 1.31 21.00 14.39
C ASP A 250 2.42 20.96 13.34
N HIS A 251 3.00 19.78 13.11
CA HIS A 251 4.04 19.59 12.12
C HIS A 251 3.85 18.26 11.39
N PHE A 252 3.77 18.31 10.06
CA PHE A 252 3.76 17.15 9.20
C PHE A 252 5.17 16.90 8.65
N VAL A 253 5.72 15.73 8.90
CA VAL A 253 7.04 15.32 8.39
C VAL A 253 6.83 14.24 7.33
N ASP A 254 7.01 14.65 6.08
CA ASP A 254 6.86 13.80 4.91
C ASP A 254 8.14 13.04 4.60
N LEU A 255 8.12 11.73 4.83
CA LEU A 255 9.25 10.84 4.60
C LEU A 255 9.34 10.37 3.15
N SER A 256 8.40 10.75 2.29
CA SER A 256 8.26 10.16 0.96
C SER A 256 9.38 10.51 0.00
N ALA A 257 10.06 11.64 0.18
CA ALA A 257 11.18 12.04 -0.67
C ALA A 257 12.55 11.50 -0.21
N ILE A 258 12.62 10.88 0.98
CA ILE A 258 13.90 10.39 1.54
C ILE A 258 14.39 9.17 0.77
N SER A 259 15.43 9.36 -0.03
CA SER A 259 15.97 8.31 -0.90
C SER A 259 16.57 7.12 -0.13
N ASP A 260 17.23 7.37 1.00
CA ASP A 260 17.83 6.34 1.87
C ASP A 260 16.80 5.31 2.38
N LEU A 261 15.52 5.71 2.47
CA LEU A 261 14.45 4.84 2.94
C LEU A 261 13.91 3.91 1.84
N ARG A 262 14.33 4.05 0.58
CA ARG A 262 13.80 3.27 -0.56
C ARG A 262 14.70 2.10 -0.95
N VAL A 263 15.36 1.47 0.03
CA VAL A 263 16.21 0.30 -0.20
C VAL A 263 15.37 -0.97 -0.27
N LEU A 264 15.64 -1.81 -1.26
CA LEU A 264 15.14 -3.19 -1.31
C LEU A 264 16.25 -4.09 -1.85
N ALA A 265 16.94 -4.80 -0.95
CA ALA A 265 18.15 -5.55 -1.32
C ALA A 265 18.42 -6.74 -0.41
N MET A 266 19.13 -7.75 -0.93
CA MET A 266 19.73 -8.80 -0.11
C MET A 266 21.10 -8.36 0.41
N ARG A 267 21.34 -8.46 1.73
CA ARG A 267 22.62 -8.20 2.39
C ARG A 267 22.81 -9.17 3.53
N ASP A 268 23.99 -9.80 3.64
CA ASP A 268 24.33 -10.70 4.76
C ASP A 268 23.24 -11.73 5.11
N ASN A 269 22.70 -12.37 4.06
CA ASN A 269 21.60 -13.35 4.17
C ASN A 269 20.29 -12.79 4.77
N HIS A 270 20.07 -11.48 4.65
CA HIS A 270 18.83 -10.79 5.02
C HIS A 270 18.28 -10.00 3.84
N LEU A 271 16.96 -10.01 3.69
CA LEU A 271 16.27 -9.03 2.86
C LEU A 271 16.09 -7.75 3.67
N ILE A 272 16.63 -6.66 3.18
CA ILE A 272 16.50 -5.32 3.75
C ILE A 272 15.38 -4.60 3.00
N ILE A 273 14.34 -4.19 3.73
CA ILE A 273 13.22 -3.40 3.24
C ILE A 273 13.28 -2.04 3.94
N GLY A 274 13.73 -1.00 3.24
CA GLY A 274 13.71 0.37 3.73
C GLY A 274 12.27 0.87 3.97
N ALA A 275 12.12 1.79 4.90
CA ALA A 275 10.79 2.25 5.35
C ALA A 275 9.97 3.00 4.29
N GLY A 276 10.63 3.51 3.25
CA GLY A 276 10.04 4.19 2.11
C GLY A 276 9.67 3.25 0.94
N THR A 277 9.97 1.97 1.04
CA THR A 277 9.58 0.98 0.02
C THR A 277 8.07 0.78 0.03
N THR A 278 7.42 1.08 -1.10
CA THR A 278 5.95 0.97 -1.20
C THR A 278 5.50 -0.48 -1.27
N LEU A 279 4.23 -0.72 -0.97
CA LEU A 279 3.63 -2.04 -1.14
C LEU A 279 3.68 -2.49 -2.62
N THR A 280 3.52 -1.56 -3.56
CA THR A 280 3.69 -1.85 -4.99
C THR A 280 5.12 -2.25 -5.35
N ASP A 281 6.14 -1.59 -4.78
CA ASP A 281 7.55 -1.98 -5.01
C ASP A 281 7.82 -3.41 -4.51
N LEU A 282 7.27 -3.77 -3.35
CA LEU A 282 7.38 -5.13 -2.80
C LEU A 282 6.67 -6.17 -3.66
N LEU A 283 5.50 -5.86 -4.24
CA LEU A 283 4.79 -6.76 -5.17
C LEU A 283 5.57 -7.01 -6.45
N LYS A 284 6.27 -6.00 -6.96
CA LYS A 284 7.07 -6.09 -8.19
C LYS A 284 8.41 -6.81 -7.96
N SER A 285 8.81 -7.03 -6.71
CA SER A 285 10.10 -7.62 -6.38
C SER A 285 10.11 -9.14 -6.50
N ASP A 286 10.91 -9.66 -7.44
CA ASP A 286 11.16 -11.11 -7.56
C ASP A 286 11.79 -11.70 -6.29
N LEU A 287 12.65 -10.95 -5.59
CA LEU A 287 13.22 -11.37 -4.30
C LEU A 287 12.15 -11.70 -3.26
N VAL A 288 11.19 -10.79 -3.07
CA VAL A 288 10.06 -10.96 -2.13
C VAL A 288 9.17 -12.12 -2.58
N LYS A 289 8.81 -12.16 -3.86
CA LYS A 289 7.94 -13.18 -4.43
C LYS A 289 8.51 -14.59 -4.29
N LEU A 290 9.82 -14.76 -4.53
CA LEU A 290 10.50 -16.05 -4.49
C LEU A 290 10.80 -16.51 -3.07
N HIS A 291 11.33 -15.63 -2.22
CA HIS A 291 11.87 -16.02 -0.91
C HIS A 291 10.90 -15.80 0.25
N PHE A 292 9.90 -14.92 0.09
CA PHE A 292 8.96 -14.55 1.14
C PHE A 292 7.50 -14.63 0.65
N PRO A 293 7.03 -15.80 0.17
CA PRO A 293 5.73 -15.93 -0.47
C PRO A 293 4.53 -15.60 0.44
N ALA A 294 4.65 -15.78 1.76
CA ALA A 294 3.62 -15.37 2.71
C ALA A 294 3.49 -13.84 2.76
N LEU A 295 4.61 -13.12 2.77
CA LEU A 295 4.62 -11.65 2.74
C LEU A 295 4.06 -11.14 1.41
N HIS A 296 4.50 -11.71 0.29
CA HIS A 296 3.97 -11.37 -1.03
C HIS A 296 2.44 -11.58 -1.09
N SER A 297 1.95 -12.74 -0.67
CA SER A 297 0.51 -13.06 -0.63
C SER A 297 -0.29 -12.11 0.27
N ALA A 298 0.27 -11.70 1.41
CA ALA A 298 -0.34 -10.68 2.26
C ALA A 298 -0.51 -9.36 1.49
N ILE A 299 0.53 -8.90 0.81
CA ILE A 299 0.50 -7.62 0.08
C ILE A 299 -0.50 -7.65 -1.09
N VAL A 300 -0.62 -8.77 -1.79
CA VAL A 300 -1.64 -8.94 -2.86
C VAL A 300 -3.06 -8.70 -2.30
N GLN A 301 -3.31 -9.11 -1.07
CA GLN A 301 -4.62 -9.00 -0.40
C GLN A 301 -4.77 -7.71 0.44
N MET A 302 -3.75 -6.85 0.46
CA MET A 302 -3.75 -5.57 1.18
C MET A 302 -4.22 -4.44 0.29
N ALA A 303 -5.21 -3.70 0.80
CA ALA A 303 -5.70 -2.45 0.22
C ALA A 303 -6.06 -2.55 -1.28
N SER A 304 -6.15 -1.40 -1.95
CA SER A 304 -6.28 -1.29 -3.40
C SER A 304 -4.97 -0.90 -4.05
N THR A 305 -4.89 -0.99 -5.38
CA THR A 305 -3.73 -0.51 -6.16
C THR A 305 -3.38 0.95 -5.84
N GLN A 306 -4.37 1.82 -5.69
CA GLN A 306 -4.21 3.24 -5.39
C GLN A 306 -3.51 3.47 -4.04
N ILE A 307 -3.91 2.70 -3.03
CA ILE A 307 -3.31 2.74 -1.70
C ILE A 307 -1.92 2.11 -1.72
N ARG A 308 -1.75 0.94 -2.37
CA ARG A 308 -0.46 0.23 -2.46
C ARG A 308 0.65 1.04 -3.12
N ASN A 309 0.28 1.94 -4.05
CA ASN A 309 1.23 2.82 -4.74
C ASN A 309 1.88 3.86 -3.84
N VAL A 310 1.34 4.14 -2.65
CA VAL A 310 1.90 5.13 -1.71
C VAL A 310 2.13 4.58 -0.31
N ALA A 311 1.33 3.60 0.12
CA ALA A 311 1.48 2.93 1.41
C ALA A 311 2.79 2.14 1.45
N THR A 312 3.43 2.13 2.62
CA THR A 312 4.66 1.35 2.86
C THR A 312 4.40 0.28 3.92
N LEU A 313 5.20 -0.79 3.87
CA LEU A 313 5.14 -1.83 4.88
C LEU A 313 5.53 -1.27 6.27
N ALA A 314 6.48 -0.35 6.32
CA ALA A 314 6.84 0.37 7.54
C ALA A 314 5.68 1.19 8.12
N GLY A 315 4.93 1.91 7.28
CA GLY A 315 3.73 2.61 7.71
C GLY A 315 2.70 1.64 8.31
N ASN A 316 2.49 0.49 7.68
CA ASN A 316 1.57 -0.54 8.16
C ASN A 316 1.93 -1.07 9.56
N ILE A 317 3.22 -1.33 9.83
CA ILE A 317 3.68 -1.80 11.15
C ILE A 317 3.72 -0.68 12.20
N CYS A 318 4.06 0.55 11.82
CA CYS A 318 4.08 1.70 12.72
C CYS A 318 2.68 2.08 13.21
N THR A 319 1.64 1.85 12.40
CA THR A 319 0.24 1.97 12.84
C THR A 319 -0.10 0.97 13.96
N ALA A 320 0.62 -0.16 14.04
CA ALA A 320 0.46 -1.19 15.07
C ALA A 320 -1.01 -1.65 15.25
N SER A 321 -1.72 -1.80 14.13
CA SER A 321 -3.10 -2.29 14.13
C SER A 321 -3.12 -3.80 14.43
N PRO A 322 -4.01 -4.29 15.31
CA PRO A 322 -4.09 -5.73 15.63
C PRO A 322 -4.48 -6.62 14.45
N ILE A 323 -4.96 -6.02 13.37
CA ILE A 323 -5.39 -6.69 12.13
C ILE A 323 -4.55 -6.27 10.92
N ALA A 324 -3.39 -5.65 11.13
CA ALA A 324 -2.51 -5.29 10.02
C ALA A 324 -2.03 -6.58 9.33
N ASP A 325 -2.33 -6.71 8.04
CA ASP A 325 -1.99 -7.91 7.26
C ASP A 325 -0.47 -8.09 7.07
N GLY A 326 0.32 -7.01 7.15
CA GLY A 326 1.78 -7.05 7.04
C GLY A 326 2.49 -7.63 8.27
N ILE A 327 1.90 -7.56 9.46
CA ILE A 327 2.57 -7.97 10.70
C ILE A 327 2.71 -9.50 10.84
N PRO A 328 1.66 -10.33 10.64
CA PRO A 328 1.77 -11.78 10.78
C PRO A 328 2.90 -12.43 9.96
N PRO A 329 3.06 -12.15 8.64
CA PRO A 329 4.16 -12.75 7.88
C PRO A 329 5.52 -12.29 8.38
N LEU A 330 5.68 -11.01 8.75
CA LEU A 330 6.94 -10.51 9.30
C LEU A 330 7.31 -11.19 10.63
N MET A 331 6.35 -11.36 11.55
CA MET A 331 6.59 -12.11 12.80
C MET A 331 6.84 -13.61 12.56
N ALA A 332 6.18 -14.20 11.56
CA ALA A 332 6.40 -15.60 11.17
C ALA A 332 7.81 -15.81 10.62
N TYR A 333 8.35 -14.84 9.87
CA TYR A 333 9.74 -14.83 9.41
C TYR A 333 10.75 -14.29 10.43
N GLN A 334 10.29 -13.81 11.59
CA GLN A 334 11.11 -13.16 12.62
C GLN A 334 11.87 -11.93 12.11
N ALA A 335 11.12 -11.00 11.54
CA ALA A 335 11.69 -9.71 11.15
C ALA A 335 12.28 -8.97 12.35
N ASP A 336 13.42 -8.35 12.13
CA ASP A 336 13.91 -7.28 12.98
C ASP A 336 13.54 -5.93 12.35
N VAL A 337 13.40 -4.91 13.18
CA VAL A 337 13.27 -3.52 12.75
C VAL A 337 14.48 -2.73 13.20
N ILE A 338 14.92 -1.85 12.32
CA ILE A 338 16.00 -0.91 12.56
C ILE A 338 15.38 0.46 12.79
N LEU A 339 15.63 1.02 13.97
CA LEU A 339 15.14 2.32 14.37
C LEU A 339 16.30 3.30 14.38
N ARG A 340 16.06 4.53 13.92
CA ARG A 340 17.10 5.54 13.77
C ARG A 340 16.65 6.89 14.31
N SER A 341 17.57 7.56 15.01
CA SER A 341 17.45 8.94 15.46
C SER A 341 18.74 9.70 15.14
N ARG A 342 18.79 10.99 15.49
CA ARG A 342 20.03 11.79 15.43
C ARG A 342 21.18 11.15 16.21
N SER A 343 20.89 10.51 17.34
CA SER A 343 21.89 9.95 18.25
C SER A 343 22.44 8.59 17.82
N GLY A 344 21.83 7.94 16.82
CA GLY A 344 22.29 6.65 16.32
C GLY A 344 21.16 5.72 15.91
N GLU A 345 21.50 4.44 15.88
CA GLU A 345 20.64 3.36 15.38
C GLU A 345 20.53 2.25 16.43
N ARG A 346 19.36 1.60 16.49
CA ARG A 346 19.15 0.40 17.30
C ARG A 346 18.27 -0.61 16.58
N ARG A 347 18.52 -1.89 16.86
CA ARG A 347 17.79 -3.05 16.32
C ARG A 347 16.86 -3.63 17.38
N LEU A 348 15.64 -3.98 16.99
CA LEU A 348 14.66 -4.69 17.82
C LEU A 348 13.98 -5.80 17.03
N PRO A 349 13.68 -6.96 17.64
CA PRO A 349 12.71 -7.89 17.09
C PRO A 349 11.35 -7.20 16.89
N LEU A 350 10.66 -7.49 15.79
CA LEU A 350 9.35 -6.88 15.49
C LEU A 350 8.34 -7.11 16.64
N GLU A 351 8.40 -8.26 17.31
CA GLU A 351 7.54 -8.56 18.45
C GLU A 351 7.79 -7.65 19.65
N GLN A 352 9.00 -7.09 19.80
CA GLN A 352 9.33 -6.12 20.84
C GLN A 352 9.04 -4.68 20.39
N PHE A 353 8.98 -4.44 19.08
CA PHE A 353 8.63 -3.14 18.53
C PHE A 353 7.16 -2.79 18.78
N ILE A 354 6.24 -3.76 18.73
CA ILE A 354 4.82 -3.53 18.98
C ILE A 354 4.57 -3.74 20.48
N THR A 355 4.26 -2.66 21.20
CA THR A 355 4.19 -2.67 22.68
C THR A 355 2.76 -2.69 23.24
N GLY A 356 1.76 -2.40 22.40
CA GLY A 356 0.35 -2.61 22.73
C GLY A 356 -0.56 -2.31 21.55
N TYR A 357 -1.86 -2.16 21.82
CA TYR A 357 -2.85 -1.72 20.82
C TYR A 357 -2.47 -0.34 20.27
N ARG A 358 -2.13 -0.27 18.97
CA ARG A 358 -1.68 0.95 18.28
C ARG A 358 -0.52 1.67 19.00
N LYS A 359 0.37 0.91 19.64
CA LYS A 359 1.56 1.42 20.34
C LYS A 359 2.81 0.71 19.86
N THR A 360 3.86 1.49 19.66
CA THR A 360 5.19 1.00 19.25
C THR A 360 6.25 1.36 20.29
N ALA A 361 7.46 0.88 20.08
CA ALA A 361 8.64 1.18 20.88
C ALA A 361 9.43 2.41 20.38
N LEU A 362 8.90 3.17 19.40
CA LEU A 362 9.54 4.38 18.88
C LEU A 362 9.71 5.41 20.00
N ALA A 363 10.93 5.91 20.15
CA ALA A 363 11.22 7.07 20.98
C ALA A 363 10.79 8.36 20.27
N GLU A 364 10.76 9.47 21.01
CA GLU A 364 10.58 10.79 20.44
C GLU A 364 11.67 11.07 19.38
N ARG A 365 11.27 11.60 18.21
CA ARG A 365 12.17 11.90 17.08
C ARG A 365 12.93 10.69 16.52
N GLU A 366 12.45 9.48 16.79
CA GLU A 366 12.94 8.26 16.18
C GLU A 366 12.04 7.86 15.01
N ILE A 367 12.65 7.33 13.95
CA ILE A 367 11.92 6.73 12.82
C ILE A 367 12.21 5.24 12.74
N LEU A 368 11.28 4.50 12.15
CA LEU A 368 11.60 3.18 11.61
C LEU A 368 12.36 3.40 10.30
N TYR A 369 13.59 2.90 10.22
CA TYR A 369 14.49 3.08 9.09
C TYR A 369 14.38 1.93 8.09
N SER A 370 14.42 0.68 8.57
CA SER A 370 14.26 -0.51 7.74
C SER A 370 13.67 -1.69 8.52
N ILE A 371 13.20 -2.67 7.77
CA ILE A 371 12.75 -3.99 8.23
C ILE A 371 13.74 -5.00 7.63
N GLU A 372 14.29 -5.89 8.46
CA GLU A 372 15.23 -6.92 8.04
C GLU A 372 14.64 -8.31 8.23
N LEU A 373 14.62 -9.10 7.16
CA LEU A 373 14.06 -10.44 7.14
C LEU A 373 15.18 -11.46 6.88
N PRO A 374 15.42 -12.43 7.78
CA PRO A 374 16.42 -13.45 7.52
C PRO A 374 15.98 -14.34 6.35
N LEU A 375 16.88 -14.58 5.40
CA LEU A 375 16.64 -15.53 4.33
C LEU A 375 16.54 -16.93 4.93
N SER A 376 15.45 -17.64 4.60
CA SER A 376 15.21 -18.96 5.15
C SER A 376 14.50 -19.88 4.17
N SER A 377 14.98 -21.12 4.09
CA SER A 377 14.33 -22.19 3.33
C SER A 377 13.18 -22.79 4.16
N CYS A 378 12.09 -22.04 4.29
CA CYS A 378 10.87 -22.49 4.96
C CYS A 378 9.69 -22.53 3.99
N LEU A 379 8.79 -23.48 4.23
CA LEU A 379 7.46 -23.45 3.65
C LEU A 379 6.67 -22.36 4.34
N SER A 380 6.02 -21.47 3.60
CA SER A 380 5.30 -20.36 4.23
C SER A 380 4.07 -19.92 3.44
N ARG A 381 3.04 -19.50 4.17
CA ARG A 381 1.76 -19.05 3.62
C ARG A 381 1.11 -17.98 4.47
N PHE A 382 0.25 -17.20 3.83
CA PHE A 382 -0.60 -16.19 4.46
C PHE A 382 -2.06 -16.44 4.09
N GLU A 383 -2.96 -16.27 5.06
CA GLU A 383 -4.39 -16.46 4.89
C GLU A 383 -5.14 -15.30 5.57
N LYS A 384 -6.13 -14.73 4.87
CA LYS A 384 -6.97 -13.64 5.34
C LYS A 384 -8.43 -14.01 5.14
N THR A 385 -9.23 -13.76 6.17
CA THR A 385 -10.69 -13.82 6.08
C THR A 385 -11.26 -12.43 6.36
N GLY A 386 -12.04 -11.92 5.41
CA GLY A 386 -12.85 -10.71 5.51
C GLY A 386 -14.22 -10.94 4.88
N LYS A 387 -15.04 -9.89 4.83
CA LYS A 387 -16.30 -9.80 4.07
C LYS A 387 -16.06 -9.68 2.56
N ARG A 388 -14.92 -9.12 2.13
CA ARG A 388 -14.50 -9.03 0.71
C ARG A 388 -13.08 -9.54 0.52
N ARG A 389 -12.75 -9.91 -0.73
CA ARG A 389 -11.43 -10.40 -1.13
C ARG A 389 -10.36 -9.29 -1.12
N ALA A 390 -10.73 -8.07 -1.47
CA ALA A 390 -9.87 -6.87 -1.47
C ALA A 390 -10.61 -5.70 -0.81
N LEU A 391 -9.86 -4.67 -0.40
CA LEU A 391 -10.39 -3.48 0.33
C LEU A 391 -11.30 -3.86 1.49
N ASP A 392 -10.77 -4.70 2.37
CA ASP A 392 -11.49 -5.04 3.59
C ASP A 392 -10.52 -5.30 4.73
N ILE A 393 -11.00 -4.96 5.91
CA ILE A 393 -10.31 -5.18 7.17
C ILE A 393 -10.48 -6.66 7.54
N ALA A 394 -9.37 -7.32 7.85
CA ALA A 394 -9.42 -8.72 8.26
C ALA A 394 -10.27 -8.91 9.52
N ALA A 395 -11.14 -9.93 9.50
CA ALA A 395 -11.72 -10.48 10.72
C ALA A 395 -10.67 -11.28 11.48
N VAL A 396 -9.96 -12.15 10.75
CA VAL A 396 -8.76 -12.85 11.18
C VAL A 396 -7.83 -12.92 9.96
N ASN A 397 -6.55 -12.66 10.18
CA ASN A 397 -5.48 -12.99 9.25
C ASN A 397 -4.46 -13.87 9.96
N SER A 398 -3.67 -14.62 9.21
CA SER A 398 -2.60 -15.42 9.80
C SER A 398 -1.50 -15.71 8.80
N ALA A 399 -0.30 -15.93 9.31
CA ALA A 399 0.82 -16.43 8.54
C ALA A 399 1.45 -17.64 9.25
N ILE A 400 1.92 -18.59 8.46
CA ILE A 400 2.69 -19.72 8.94
C ILE A 400 4.05 -19.77 8.22
N ALA A 401 5.09 -20.12 8.95
CA ALA A 401 6.40 -20.52 8.42
C ALA A 401 6.80 -21.86 9.05
N VAL A 402 7.15 -22.85 8.23
CA VAL A 402 7.45 -24.23 8.62
C VAL A 402 8.80 -24.64 8.05
N TRP A 403 9.72 -25.00 8.95
CA TRP A 403 11.01 -25.58 8.60
C TRP A 403 10.93 -27.09 8.80
N MET A 404 11.44 -27.83 7.81
CA MET A 404 11.38 -29.28 7.78
C MET A 404 12.80 -29.85 7.97
N ASP A 405 12.90 -30.93 8.74
CA ASP A 405 14.04 -31.84 8.78
C ASP A 405 13.56 -33.21 8.29
N GLY A 406 13.85 -33.51 7.02
CA GLY A 406 13.22 -34.62 6.29
C GLY A 406 11.70 -34.49 6.28
N LYS A 407 11.00 -35.41 6.96
CA LYS A 407 9.53 -35.41 7.08
C LYS A 407 9.01 -34.75 8.36
N ARG A 408 9.89 -34.35 9.28
CA ARG A 408 9.53 -33.79 10.58
C ARG A 408 9.59 -32.26 10.54
N ILE A 409 8.70 -31.62 11.27
CA ILE A 409 8.74 -30.17 11.50
C ILE A 409 9.86 -29.90 12.50
N SER A 410 10.99 -29.34 12.07
CA SER A 410 12.05 -28.91 12.99
C SER A 410 11.67 -27.61 13.70
N ARG A 411 10.93 -26.75 13.00
CA ARG A 411 10.45 -25.48 13.53
C ARG A 411 9.16 -25.06 12.84
N VAL A 412 8.27 -24.42 13.59
CA VAL A 412 7.09 -23.77 13.03
C VAL A 412 6.84 -22.45 13.76
N ARG A 413 6.39 -21.45 13.00
CA ARG A 413 5.85 -20.21 13.53
C ARG A 413 4.49 -19.97 12.94
N PHE A 414 3.47 -19.87 13.79
CA PHE A 414 2.10 -19.57 13.39
C PHE A 414 1.63 -18.31 14.12
N VAL A 415 1.34 -17.26 13.36
CA VAL A 415 0.99 -15.93 13.88
C VAL A 415 -0.38 -15.55 13.38
N ILE A 416 -1.23 -15.02 14.26
CA ILE A 416 -2.65 -14.77 14.00
C ILE A 416 -2.99 -13.32 14.39
N GLY A 417 -3.50 -12.51 13.48
CA GLY A 417 -4.06 -11.18 13.79
C GLY A 417 -5.57 -11.23 14.03
N GLY A 418 -6.10 -10.18 14.66
CA GLY A 418 -7.52 -10.05 15.00
C GLY A 418 -7.99 -10.88 16.19
N VAL A 419 -7.10 -11.59 16.87
CA VAL A 419 -7.43 -12.48 18.00
C VAL A 419 -6.96 -11.97 19.37
N ALA A 420 -6.26 -10.85 19.42
CA ALA A 420 -5.83 -10.16 20.64
C ALA A 420 -5.61 -8.66 20.36
N ALA A 421 -5.14 -7.91 21.36
CA ALA A 421 -4.78 -6.48 21.22
C ALA A 421 -3.58 -6.25 20.28
N GLN A 422 -2.85 -7.31 19.95
CA GLN A 422 -1.74 -7.35 19.00
C GLN A 422 -1.80 -8.70 18.26
N PRO A 423 -1.15 -8.85 17.11
CA PRO A 423 -1.00 -10.17 16.49
C PRO A 423 -0.35 -11.15 17.46
N TYR A 424 -0.93 -12.35 17.54
CA TYR A 424 -0.59 -13.37 18.54
C TYR A 424 0.23 -14.48 17.91
N PHE A 425 1.37 -14.81 18.52
CA PHE A 425 2.14 -15.99 18.17
C PHE A 425 1.60 -17.20 18.94
N ALA A 426 1.14 -18.24 18.23
CA ALA A 426 0.49 -19.41 18.84
C ALA A 426 1.51 -20.36 19.48
N HIS A 427 2.05 -19.97 20.62
CA HIS A 427 3.10 -20.66 21.37
C HIS A 427 2.79 -22.14 21.60
N GLN A 428 1.68 -22.46 22.27
CA GLN A 428 1.32 -23.85 22.64
C GLN A 428 1.11 -24.71 21.40
N THR A 429 0.45 -24.14 20.38
CA THR A 429 0.23 -24.81 19.10
C THR A 429 1.55 -25.11 18.39
N CYS A 430 2.48 -24.14 18.35
CA CYS A 430 3.78 -24.30 17.70
C CYS A 430 4.70 -25.27 18.45
N ASP A 431 4.68 -25.24 19.78
CA ASP A 431 5.43 -26.17 20.62
C ASP A 431 4.96 -27.61 20.44
N TYR A 432 3.64 -27.83 20.34
CA TYR A 432 3.08 -29.13 20.02
C TYR A 432 3.52 -29.64 18.65
N LEU A 433 3.51 -28.78 17.62
CA LEU A 433 3.83 -29.16 16.25
C LEU A 433 5.33 -29.46 16.04
N ARG A 434 6.21 -28.91 16.89
CA ARG A 434 7.65 -29.16 16.83
C ARG A 434 7.94 -30.65 16.92
N ASP A 435 8.92 -31.10 16.14
CA ASP A 435 9.43 -32.47 16.11
C ASP A 435 8.46 -33.54 15.59
N LYS A 436 7.25 -33.15 15.14
CA LYS A 436 6.24 -34.07 14.58
C LYS A 436 6.30 -34.15 13.05
N THR A 437 5.92 -35.30 12.52
CA THR A 437 5.59 -35.45 11.10
C THR A 437 4.15 -34.97 10.86
N PRO A 438 3.90 -34.08 9.89
CA PRO A 438 2.54 -33.66 9.56
C PRO A 438 1.65 -34.86 9.25
N SER A 439 0.50 -34.95 9.92
CA SER A 439 -0.55 -35.95 9.68
C SER A 439 -1.91 -35.38 10.01
N VAL A 440 -2.99 -36.02 9.55
CA VAL A 440 -4.37 -35.63 9.86
C VAL A 440 -4.60 -35.55 11.38
N GLN A 441 -4.08 -36.52 12.14
CA GLN A 441 -4.21 -36.56 13.60
C GLN A 441 -3.44 -35.43 14.29
N VAL A 442 -2.21 -35.13 13.81
CA VAL A 442 -1.40 -34.03 14.34
C VAL A 442 -2.09 -32.69 14.10
N VAL A 443 -2.60 -32.46 12.89
CA VAL A 443 -3.32 -31.22 12.56
C VAL A 443 -4.64 -31.13 13.35
N SER A 444 -5.39 -32.23 13.47
CA SER A 444 -6.63 -32.30 14.27
C SER A 444 -6.44 -31.95 15.75
N HIS A 445 -5.28 -32.30 16.33
CA HIS A 445 -4.99 -31.91 17.70
C HIS A 445 -4.55 -30.44 17.78
N ALA A 446 -3.70 -29.99 16.86
CA ALA A 446 -3.25 -28.59 16.80
C ALA A 446 -4.41 -27.60 16.62
N THR A 447 -5.48 -27.99 15.90
CA THR A 447 -6.69 -27.17 15.74
C THR A 447 -7.49 -27.01 17.03
N LYS A 448 -7.39 -27.95 17.98
CA LYS A 448 -8.00 -27.80 19.32
C LYS A 448 -7.17 -26.82 20.14
N LEU A 449 -5.85 -27.01 20.17
CA LEU A 449 -4.91 -26.15 20.90
C LEU A 449 -5.05 -24.68 20.50
N VAL A 450 -5.03 -24.37 19.20
CA VAL A 450 -5.13 -22.96 18.76
C VAL A 450 -6.44 -22.30 19.20
N ARG A 451 -7.55 -23.03 19.29
CA ARG A 451 -8.84 -22.48 19.72
C ARG A 451 -8.86 -22.14 21.21
N GLU A 452 -8.20 -22.97 22.01
CA GLU A 452 -8.11 -22.82 23.46
C GLU A 452 -7.09 -21.75 23.85
N GLU A 453 -6.02 -21.62 23.07
CA GLU A 453 -4.90 -20.71 23.36
C GLU A 453 -5.25 -19.22 23.13
N ILE A 454 -6.21 -18.91 22.25
CA ILE A 454 -6.57 -17.53 21.91
C ILE A 454 -7.83 -17.03 22.64
N THR A 455 -7.82 -15.74 22.99
CA THR A 455 -8.91 -15.06 23.70
C THR A 455 -9.42 -13.81 22.95
N PRO A 456 -10.02 -13.97 21.75
CA PRO A 456 -10.53 -12.86 20.96
C PRO A 456 -11.71 -12.16 21.64
N ILE A 457 -11.82 -10.85 21.43
CA ILE A 457 -13.03 -10.08 21.73
C ILE A 457 -14.04 -10.19 20.58
N SER A 458 -15.31 -9.91 20.88
CA SER A 458 -16.34 -9.68 19.87
C SER A 458 -16.38 -8.19 19.49
N ASP A 459 -16.41 -7.87 18.19
CA ASP A 459 -16.63 -6.51 17.69
C ASP A 459 -17.24 -6.53 16.26
N VAL A 460 -17.27 -5.38 15.58
CA VAL A 460 -17.83 -5.19 14.21
C VAL A 460 -17.24 -6.11 13.13
N ARG A 461 -16.07 -6.71 13.38
CA ARG A 461 -15.37 -7.66 12.51
C ARG A 461 -15.81 -9.11 12.73
N GLY A 462 -16.54 -9.40 13.80
CA GLY A 462 -17.08 -10.72 14.12
C GLY A 462 -16.99 -11.07 15.60
N GLY A 463 -17.78 -12.07 16.02
CA GLY A 463 -17.80 -12.57 17.41
C GLY A 463 -16.58 -13.40 17.78
N ALA A 464 -16.30 -13.51 19.08
CA ALA A 464 -15.17 -14.25 19.63
C ALA A 464 -15.10 -15.70 19.13
N ASP A 465 -16.21 -16.43 19.18
CA ASP A 465 -16.26 -17.84 18.75
C ASP A 465 -16.07 -18.00 17.24
N PHE A 466 -16.59 -17.06 16.45
CA PHE A 466 -16.34 -17.01 15.02
C PHE A 466 -14.85 -16.84 14.73
N ARG A 467 -14.14 -15.97 15.46
CA ARG A 467 -12.69 -15.80 15.29
C ARG A 467 -11.89 -17.01 15.72
N ARG A 468 -12.30 -17.70 16.80
CA ARG A 468 -11.70 -19.00 17.18
C ARG A 468 -11.84 -20.03 16.07
N LEU A 469 -13.03 -20.12 15.47
CA LEU A 469 -13.29 -20.99 14.33
C LEU A 469 -12.42 -20.61 13.13
N LEU A 470 -12.27 -19.32 12.82
CA LEU A 470 -11.41 -18.86 11.73
C LEU A 470 -9.94 -19.18 11.97
N ALA A 471 -9.40 -18.96 13.16
CA ALA A 471 -8.02 -19.31 13.49
C ALA A 471 -7.76 -20.82 13.27
N ARG A 472 -8.69 -21.67 13.71
CA ARG A 472 -8.69 -23.10 13.45
C ARG A 472 -8.73 -23.42 11.96
N ASN A 473 -9.65 -22.81 11.20
CA ASN A 473 -9.80 -23.05 9.77
C ASN A 473 -8.56 -22.62 8.98
N HIS A 474 -7.96 -21.49 9.36
CA HIS A 474 -6.71 -21.01 8.77
C HIS A 474 -5.59 -22.03 8.98
N LEU A 475 -5.45 -22.61 10.18
CA LEU A 475 -4.45 -23.65 10.43
C LEU A 475 -4.64 -24.87 9.54
N VAL A 476 -5.89 -25.35 9.38
CA VAL A 476 -6.19 -26.45 8.45
C VAL A 476 -5.82 -26.08 7.02
N LYS A 477 -6.21 -24.89 6.55
CA LYS A 477 -5.93 -24.42 5.20
C LYS A 477 -4.44 -24.27 4.91
N HIS A 478 -3.68 -23.75 5.89
CA HIS A 478 -2.22 -23.69 5.81
C HIS A 478 -1.62 -25.07 5.58
N PHE A 479 -2.02 -26.07 6.38
CA PHE A 479 -1.50 -27.43 6.24
C PHE A 479 -2.01 -28.14 4.98
N SER A 480 -3.25 -27.92 4.55
CA SER A 480 -3.79 -28.54 3.32
C SER A 480 -3.02 -28.07 2.09
N GLU A 481 -2.61 -26.81 2.09
CA GLU A 481 -1.89 -26.21 0.96
C GLU A 481 -0.38 -26.49 1.00
N LEU A 482 0.22 -26.50 2.19
CA LEU A 482 1.66 -26.81 2.34
C LEU A 482 1.94 -28.32 2.23
N PHE A 483 0.96 -29.16 2.57
CA PHE A 483 1.07 -30.62 2.59
C PHE A 483 -0.15 -31.27 1.91
N PRO A 484 -0.37 -31.07 0.60
CA PRO A 484 -1.56 -31.52 -0.11
C PRO A 484 -1.78 -33.05 -0.04
N GLN A 485 -0.72 -33.82 0.15
CA GLN A 485 -0.76 -35.28 0.34
C GLN A 485 -1.54 -35.72 1.60
N LEU A 486 -1.81 -34.81 2.54
CA LEU A 486 -2.59 -35.12 3.75
C LEU A 486 -4.09 -35.21 3.49
N GLY A 487 -4.58 -34.66 2.36
CA GLY A 487 -6.01 -34.71 2.02
C GLY A 487 -6.92 -34.02 3.05
N LEU A 488 -6.43 -33.00 3.76
CA LEU A 488 -7.18 -32.34 4.82
C LEU A 488 -8.41 -31.60 4.26
N SER A 489 -9.57 -31.83 4.86
CA SER A 489 -10.82 -31.11 4.58
C SER A 489 -11.28 -30.31 5.79
N LEU A 490 -11.76 -29.10 5.56
CA LEU A 490 -12.33 -28.25 6.62
C LEU A 490 -13.56 -28.89 7.29
N LEU A 491 -14.29 -29.75 6.58
CA LEU A 491 -15.52 -30.42 7.03
C LEU A 491 -15.25 -31.65 7.91
N GLU A 492 -14.06 -32.25 7.80
CA GLU A 492 -13.72 -33.52 8.45
C GLU A 492 -12.93 -33.35 9.76
N LEU A 493 -12.35 -32.17 9.95
CA LEU A 493 -11.60 -31.76 11.13
C LEU A 493 -12.40 -30.74 11.94
#